data_AF-A0A7Y9N204-F1
#
_entry.id   AF-A0A7Y9N204-F1
#
_cell.length_a   1.000
_cell.length_b   1.000
_cell.length_c   1.000
_cell.angle_alpha   90.00
_cell.angle_beta   90.00
_cell.angle_gamma   90.00
#
_symmetry.space_group_name_H-M   'P 1'
#
loop_
_entity.id
_entity.type
_entity.pdbx_description
1 polymer ?
#
loop_
_entity_poly.entity_id
_entity_poly.type
_entity_poly.pdbx_seq_one_letter_code
_entity_poly.pdbx_strand_id
1 'polypeptide(L)'
;MWKDEGAAAAIVEAAAGRPQGHYLRLRDIAQPNPSLTYPQRFLCRLCSARDQVEQIPHDRENWCLRHPGQMVWVGPGTTTETQQIVSHDRALFKAERRFRRLVTRGHVSPRLHARAWEMVRDNAWLTRPEGWNAALSLCADDREVRGRAALYAETITVLEVISDAKRVQRLAACSSVDLRHAIRSALASVDGPIEVLVERIVLWLRPLRREVCATRIEYLDVPLEVVDTSAIIDVSAPYPLWIQRSPQAIAEWDWTRNAGDRDPWGQQGTSVKACWVCDRGHRWETSPYVRSVAGCRYCAGQAAWPGQTDLRTEYPKLAAEWDRTPGANAGDPDGVGARSNRRIRWVCGQGHRWQASIANRTRNGSGCPFCARNRASPGESDLATVMPDLAAEWDYERNGESSPSFVGAKSAKKVWWVGQCGHGWQAAINNRSSGQGCPFCSRKRALAGVTDLATVRPDLAAEWDASNELKPQEVLPHSGRRVAWQCAAGHRWEAAVYSRSAGRGCPHCSGRYRRPK
;
A
#
# COMPACT_ATOMS: atom_id res chain seq x y z
N MET A 1 -13.15 19.70 -25.66
CA MET A 1 -13.45 19.39 -27.08
C MET A 1 -12.31 18.55 -27.63
N TRP A 2 -12.44 17.22 -27.61
CA TRP A 2 -11.56 16.34 -28.37
C TRP A 2 -12.18 16.10 -29.75
N LYS A 3 -11.35 15.90 -30.77
CA LYS A 3 -11.77 16.14 -32.17
C LYS A 3 -12.29 14.90 -32.92
N ASP A 4 -12.13 13.70 -32.36
CA ASP A 4 -12.69 12.46 -32.92
C ASP A 4 -12.84 11.38 -31.82
N GLU A 5 -13.92 11.50 -31.03
CA GLU A 5 -14.19 10.59 -29.90
C GLU A 5 -14.83 9.25 -30.33
N GLY A 6 -15.38 9.19 -31.56
CA GLY A 6 -16.11 8.03 -32.07
C GLY A 6 -15.20 6.84 -32.38
N ALA A 7 -14.04 7.09 -32.99
CA ALA A 7 -13.07 6.06 -33.32
C ALA A 7 -12.50 5.38 -32.06
N ALA A 8 -12.19 6.15 -31.02
CA ALA A 8 -11.65 5.62 -29.76
C ALA A 8 -12.67 4.72 -29.02
N ALA A 9 -13.94 5.13 -28.96
CA ALA A 9 -15.00 4.33 -28.34
C ALA A 9 -15.19 2.98 -29.07
N ALA A 10 -15.20 2.97 -30.40
CA ALA A 10 -15.37 1.75 -31.19
C ALA A 10 -14.24 0.72 -30.99
N ILE A 11 -12.99 1.18 -30.82
CA ILE A 11 -11.83 0.30 -30.52
C ILE A 11 -11.98 -0.36 -29.15
N VAL A 12 -12.39 0.40 -28.13
CA VAL A 12 -12.62 -0.12 -26.76
C VAL A 12 -13.80 -1.09 -26.73
N GLU A 13 -14.89 -0.79 -27.44
CA GLU A 13 -16.07 -1.65 -27.55
C GLU A 13 -15.74 -2.99 -28.23
N ALA A 14 -14.98 -2.96 -29.34
CA ALA A 14 -14.53 -4.16 -30.04
C ALA A 14 -13.61 -5.02 -29.17
N ALA A 15 -12.67 -4.42 -28.44
CA ALA A 15 -11.79 -5.13 -27.51
C ALA A 15 -12.53 -5.77 -26.32
N ALA A 16 -13.67 -5.19 -25.92
CA ALA A 16 -14.49 -5.67 -24.81
C ALA A 16 -15.68 -6.58 -25.23
N GLY A 17 -15.80 -6.92 -26.52
CA GLY A 17 -16.91 -7.71 -27.05
C GLY A 17 -18.28 -7.03 -26.91
N ARG A 18 -18.33 -5.69 -26.90
CA ARG A 18 -19.55 -4.90 -26.73
C ARG A 18 -20.06 -4.36 -28.08
N PRO A 19 -21.38 -4.18 -28.26
CA PRO A 19 -21.93 -3.60 -29.49
C PRO A 19 -21.40 -2.20 -29.74
N GLN A 20 -21.19 -1.84 -31.00
CA GLN A 20 -20.71 -0.51 -31.38
C GLN A 20 -21.67 0.60 -30.90
N GLY A 21 -21.10 1.69 -30.38
CA GLY A 21 -21.82 2.81 -29.77
C GLY A 21 -22.51 2.48 -28.44
N HIS A 22 -22.12 1.40 -27.74
CA HIS A 22 -22.60 1.08 -26.39
C HIS A 22 -22.08 2.08 -25.35
N TYR A 23 -20.80 2.43 -25.40
CA TYR A 23 -20.14 3.36 -24.48
C TYR A 23 -20.62 4.80 -24.70
N LEU A 24 -20.77 5.22 -25.96
CA LEU A 24 -21.36 6.52 -26.31
C LEU A 24 -22.82 6.62 -25.86
N ARG A 25 -23.64 5.57 -26.08
CA ARG A 25 -25.01 5.52 -25.53
C ARG A 25 -25.04 5.60 -24.01
N LEU A 26 -24.20 4.84 -23.31
CA LEU A 26 -24.11 4.93 -21.84
C LEU A 26 -23.69 6.32 -21.37
N ARG A 27 -22.83 7.02 -22.13
CA ARG A 27 -22.42 8.40 -21.84
C ARG A 27 -23.56 9.39 -22.04
N ASP A 28 -24.29 9.32 -23.16
CA ASP A 28 -25.42 10.20 -23.44
C ASP A 28 -26.57 9.97 -22.43
N ILE A 29 -26.79 8.72 -22.03
CA ILE A 29 -27.73 8.31 -20.96
C ILE A 29 -27.23 8.70 -19.55
N ALA A 30 -25.93 8.95 -19.37
CA ALA A 30 -25.34 9.41 -18.09
C ALA A 30 -25.11 10.93 -18.02
N GLN A 31 -25.31 11.66 -19.13
CA GLN A 31 -25.13 13.10 -19.21
C GLN A 31 -26.18 13.75 -20.13
N PRO A 32 -27.48 13.75 -19.76
CA PRO A 32 -28.41 14.68 -20.39
C PRO A 32 -27.89 16.11 -20.15
N ASN A 33 -27.75 16.89 -21.22
CA ASN A 33 -27.35 18.29 -21.16
C ASN A 33 -28.22 19.00 -20.09
N PRO A 34 -27.64 19.66 -19.06
CA PRO A 34 -28.43 20.30 -18.00
C PRO A 34 -29.34 21.45 -18.48
N SER A 35 -29.24 21.82 -19.75
CA SER A 35 -30.08 22.78 -20.49
C SER A 35 -31.22 22.10 -21.27
N LEU A 36 -31.15 20.79 -21.50
CA LEU A 36 -32.14 19.93 -22.17
C LEU A 36 -32.78 18.95 -21.19
N THR A 37 -32.83 19.31 -19.90
CA THR A 37 -33.31 18.40 -18.84
C THR A 37 -34.83 18.19 -19.00
N TYR A 38 -35.19 17.08 -19.64
CA TYR A 38 -36.56 16.58 -19.87
C TYR A 38 -37.32 17.30 -21.00
N PRO A 39 -37.05 16.98 -22.28
CA PRO A 39 -37.63 17.67 -23.44
C PRO A 39 -39.12 17.37 -23.67
N GLN A 40 -39.69 16.35 -23.00
CA GLN A 40 -41.10 15.98 -23.08
C GLN A 40 -41.61 15.64 -21.68
N ARG A 41 -42.67 16.35 -21.27
CA ARG A 41 -43.37 16.12 -20.00
C ARG A 41 -44.79 16.64 -20.11
N PHE A 42 -45.78 15.81 -19.81
CA PHE A 42 -47.19 16.13 -20.00
C PHE A 42 -47.99 15.99 -18.69
N LEU A 43 -49.13 16.67 -18.61
CA LEU A 43 -50.13 16.49 -17.55
C LEU A 43 -50.58 15.02 -17.50
N CYS A 44 -51.05 14.59 -16.32
CA CYS A 44 -51.63 13.26 -16.16
C CYS A 44 -52.73 13.00 -17.19
N ARG A 45 -52.59 11.92 -17.98
CA ARG A 45 -53.53 11.51 -19.04
C ARG A 45 -54.96 11.27 -18.56
N LEU A 46 -55.14 10.97 -17.27
CA LEU A 46 -56.46 10.84 -16.63
C LEU A 46 -57.03 12.20 -16.17
N CYS A 47 -56.18 13.19 -15.89
CA CYS A 47 -56.60 14.58 -15.63
C CYS A 47 -56.92 15.34 -16.92
N SER A 48 -56.16 15.09 -18.00
CA SER A 48 -56.33 15.76 -19.29
C SER A 48 -57.33 15.09 -20.23
N ALA A 49 -58.07 14.07 -19.78
CA ALA A 49 -58.92 13.24 -20.65
C ALA A 49 -58.20 12.67 -21.90
N ARG A 50 -56.87 12.45 -21.80
CA ARG A 50 -55.90 12.08 -22.84
C ARG A 50 -55.42 13.20 -23.77
N ASP A 51 -55.79 14.45 -23.54
CA ASP A 51 -55.18 15.59 -24.23
C ASP A 51 -53.69 15.70 -23.90
N GLN A 52 -52.89 16.09 -24.91
CA GLN A 52 -51.45 16.32 -24.80
C GLN A 52 -51.18 17.74 -24.25
N VAL A 53 -51.37 17.92 -22.93
CA VAL A 53 -51.09 19.19 -22.24
C VAL A 53 -49.66 19.17 -21.70
N GLU A 54 -48.76 19.91 -22.35
CA GLU A 54 -47.34 20.01 -21.97
C GLU A 54 -47.13 20.71 -20.61
N GLN A 55 -46.10 20.30 -19.87
CA GLN A 55 -45.75 20.82 -18.55
C GLN A 55 -44.25 21.16 -18.42
N ILE A 56 -43.84 22.23 -19.11
CA ILE A 56 -42.49 22.79 -19.06
C ILE A 56 -42.49 24.12 -18.27
N PRO A 57 -41.55 24.35 -17.33
CA PRO A 57 -40.70 23.41 -16.62
C PRO A 57 -41.10 23.33 -15.13
N HIS A 58 -41.77 22.26 -14.71
CA HIS A 58 -42.08 22.07 -13.29
C HIS A 58 -41.86 20.62 -12.80
N ASP A 59 -40.63 20.32 -12.40
CA ASP A 59 -40.24 19.11 -11.64
C ASP A 59 -40.79 19.19 -10.20
N ARG A 60 -42.12 19.27 -10.07
CA ARG A 60 -42.89 19.46 -8.84
C ARG A 60 -43.79 18.28 -8.50
N GLU A 61 -44.08 17.42 -9.47
CA GLU A 61 -44.79 16.15 -9.27
C GLU A 61 -44.31 15.12 -10.28
N ASN A 62 -44.09 13.87 -9.84
CA ASN A 62 -43.67 12.78 -10.72
C ASN A 62 -44.66 11.60 -10.69
N TRP A 63 -45.44 11.48 -9.61
CA TRP A 63 -46.69 10.72 -9.57
C TRP A 63 -47.91 11.65 -9.40
N CYS A 64 -48.91 11.48 -10.25
CA CYS A 64 -50.23 12.08 -10.05
C CYS A 64 -51.00 11.31 -8.97
N LEU A 65 -51.41 12.02 -7.92
CA LEU A 65 -52.14 11.48 -6.77
C LEU A 65 -53.64 11.83 -6.77
N ARG A 66 -54.17 12.34 -7.90
CA ARG A 66 -55.53 12.91 -7.98
C ARG A 66 -56.63 11.87 -8.26
N HIS A 67 -56.28 10.61 -8.50
CA HIS A 67 -57.22 9.57 -8.92
C HIS A 67 -57.44 8.53 -7.79
N PRO A 68 -58.68 8.33 -7.31
CA PRO A 68 -58.96 7.32 -6.27
C PRO A 68 -58.51 5.92 -6.69
N GLY A 69 -57.78 5.22 -5.81
CA GLY A 69 -57.32 3.85 -6.02
C GLY A 69 -56.21 3.65 -7.06
N GLN A 70 -55.76 4.71 -7.75
CA GLN A 70 -54.76 4.63 -8.82
C GLN A 70 -53.69 5.73 -8.69
N MET A 71 -52.54 5.50 -9.28
CA MET A 71 -51.46 6.48 -9.41
C MET A 71 -50.96 6.48 -10.86
N VAL A 72 -50.62 7.67 -11.38
CA VAL A 72 -50.13 7.81 -12.76
C VAL A 72 -48.73 8.42 -12.76
N TRP A 73 -47.76 7.75 -13.36
CA TRP A 73 -46.42 8.29 -13.55
C TRP A 73 -46.50 9.41 -14.59
N VAL A 74 -46.19 10.63 -14.15
CA VAL A 74 -46.08 11.87 -14.96
C VAL A 74 -44.65 12.42 -14.92
N GLY A 75 -43.72 11.54 -14.56
CA GLY A 75 -42.32 11.86 -14.41
C GLY A 75 -41.59 12.02 -15.74
N PRO A 76 -40.29 12.31 -15.70
CA PRO A 76 -39.62 12.81 -16.89
C PRO A 76 -39.43 11.74 -17.97
N GLY A 77 -39.59 12.15 -19.23
CA GLY A 77 -39.48 11.28 -20.40
C GLY A 77 -40.76 10.54 -20.79
N THR A 78 -41.89 10.73 -20.07
CA THR A 78 -43.19 10.21 -20.52
C THR A 78 -43.86 11.11 -21.55
N THR A 79 -44.40 10.52 -22.62
CA THR A 79 -45.51 11.09 -23.38
C THR A 79 -46.85 10.72 -22.70
N THR A 80 -47.95 11.37 -23.05
CA THR A 80 -49.30 11.04 -22.54
C THR A 80 -49.65 9.55 -22.71
N GLU A 81 -49.15 8.92 -23.76
CA GLU A 81 -49.37 7.50 -24.08
C GLU A 81 -48.51 6.57 -23.21
N THR A 82 -47.25 6.94 -22.94
CA THR A 82 -46.30 6.11 -22.14
C THR A 82 -46.43 6.30 -20.62
N GLN A 83 -47.22 7.26 -20.14
CA GLN A 83 -47.54 7.41 -18.71
C GLN A 83 -48.13 6.12 -18.11
N GLN A 84 -47.38 5.48 -17.22
CA GLN A 84 -47.79 4.26 -16.54
C GLN A 84 -48.90 4.55 -15.51
N ILE A 85 -50.01 3.79 -15.57
CA ILE A 85 -50.99 3.72 -14.50
C ILE A 85 -50.67 2.50 -13.63
N VAL A 86 -50.66 2.67 -12.32
CA VAL A 86 -50.55 1.59 -11.33
C VAL A 86 -51.69 1.69 -10.31
N SER A 87 -52.05 0.57 -9.69
CA SER A 87 -52.90 0.58 -8.48
C SER A 87 -52.21 1.39 -7.36
N HIS A 88 -52.98 2.01 -6.47
CA HIS A 88 -52.44 2.85 -5.40
C HIS A 88 -51.38 2.12 -4.56
N ASP A 89 -50.14 2.59 -4.66
CA ASP A 89 -48.99 2.08 -3.91
C ASP A 89 -48.64 3.02 -2.74
N ARG A 90 -48.59 2.46 -1.52
CA ARG A 90 -48.37 3.24 -0.29
C ARG A 90 -46.95 3.77 -0.16
N ALA A 91 -45.95 3.13 -0.76
CA ALA A 91 -44.55 3.56 -0.72
C ALA A 91 -44.30 4.69 -1.72
N LEU A 92 -44.77 4.55 -2.96
CA LEU A 92 -44.72 5.59 -3.99
C LEU A 92 -45.53 6.83 -3.58
N PHE A 93 -46.72 6.67 -3.01
CA PHE A 93 -47.51 7.78 -2.48
C PHE A 93 -46.75 8.57 -1.40
N LYS A 94 -46.09 7.87 -0.48
CA LYS A 94 -45.22 8.50 0.54
C LYS A 94 -43.99 9.15 -0.07
N ALA A 95 -43.36 8.55 -1.08
CA ALA A 95 -42.21 9.11 -1.79
C ALA A 95 -42.58 10.41 -2.52
N GLU A 96 -43.68 10.42 -3.27
CA GLU A 96 -44.18 11.62 -3.97
C GLU A 96 -44.50 12.76 -3.00
N ARG A 97 -45.13 12.46 -1.85
CA ARG A 97 -45.35 13.48 -0.79
C ARG A 97 -44.05 13.97 -0.14
N ARG A 98 -43.01 13.13 -0.06
CA ARG A 98 -41.66 13.56 0.40
C ARG A 98 -41.02 14.48 -0.64
N PHE A 99 -40.99 14.08 -1.90
CA PHE A 99 -40.47 14.85 -3.02
C PHE A 99 -41.10 16.24 -3.15
N ARG A 100 -42.44 16.32 -3.18
CA ARG A 100 -43.18 17.60 -3.21
C ARG A 100 -42.71 18.55 -2.11
N ARG A 101 -42.51 18.06 -0.87
CA ARG A 101 -42.01 18.88 0.25
C ARG A 101 -40.56 19.33 0.07
N LEU A 102 -39.69 18.50 -0.49
CA LEU A 102 -38.30 18.89 -0.79
C LEU A 102 -38.24 20.00 -1.85
N VAL A 103 -39.06 19.88 -2.90
CA VAL A 103 -39.17 20.88 -3.97
C VAL A 103 -39.78 22.19 -3.47
N THR A 104 -40.88 22.14 -2.69
CA THR A 104 -41.48 23.35 -2.07
C THR A 104 -40.51 24.09 -1.14
N ARG A 105 -39.56 23.38 -0.51
CA ARG A 105 -38.51 23.97 0.34
C ARG A 105 -37.27 24.44 -0.43
N GLY A 106 -37.26 24.29 -1.76
CA GLY A 106 -36.11 24.65 -2.59
C GLY A 106 -34.87 23.77 -2.37
N HIS A 107 -35.01 22.60 -1.74
CA HIS A 107 -33.88 21.71 -1.46
C HIS A 107 -33.47 20.87 -2.69
N VAL A 108 -34.38 20.66 -3.63
CA VAL A 108 -34.14 19.85 -4.84
C VAL A 108 -34.27 20.70 -6.09
N SER A 109 -33.22 20.69 -6.90
CA SER A 109 -33.21 21.20 -8.27
C SER A 109 -33.32 20.04 -9.27
N PRO A 110 -33.75 20.27 -10.52
CA PRO A 110 -33.78 19.23 -11.55
C PRO A 110 -32.43 18.56 -11.78
N ARG A 111 -31.33 19.32 -11.65
CA ARG A 111 -29.95 18.79 -11.71
C ARG A 111 -29.64 17.84 -10.54
N LEU A 112 -30.03 18.19 -9.31
CA LEU A 112 -29.84 17.32 -8.14
C LEU A 112 -30.70 16.06 -8.23
N HIS A 113 -31.93 16.19 -8.73
CA HIS A 113 -32.83 15.05 -8.98
C HIS A 113 -32.26 14.09 -10.04
N ALA A 114 -31.76 14.61 -11.17
CA ALA A 114 -31.09 13.80 -12.19
C ALA A 114 -29.86 13.06 -11.63
N ARG A 115 -29.01 13.75 -10.86
CA ARG A 115 -27.86 13.10 -10.19
C ARG A 115 -28.29 12.04 -9.19
N ALA A 116 -29.30 12.27 -8.35
CA ALA A 116 -29.79 11.25 -7.42
C ALA A 116 -30.33 10.00 -8.15
N TRP A 117 -31.05 10.20 -9.26
CA TRP A 117 -31.50 9.11 -10.13
C TRP A 117 -30.32 8.31 -10.69
N GLU A 118 -29.28 8.96 -11.23
CA GLU A 118 -28.07 8.28 -11.72
C GLU A 118 -27.42 7.40 -10.65
N MET A 119 -27.29 7.89 -9.41
CA MET A 119 -26.70 7.12 -8.29
C MET A 119 -27.52 5.86 -7.98
N VAL A 120 -28.84 5.95 -8.01
CA VAL A 120 -29.77 4.84 -7.70
C VAL A 120 -29.86 3.84 -8.86
N ARG A 121 -29.96 4.34 -10.10
CA ARG A 121 -29.91 3.54 -11.34
C ARG A 121 -28.64 2.71 -11.38
N ASP A 122 -27.49 3.34 -11.15
CA ASP A 122 -26.19 2.68 -11.21
C ASP A 122 -26.05 1.65 -10.07
N ASN A 123 -26.61 1.92 -8.88
CA ASN A 123 -26.69 0.93 -7.79
C ASN A 123 -27.50 -0.29 -8.17
N ALA A 124 -28.73 -0.11 -8.68
CA ALA A 124 -29.58 -1.22 -9.10
C ALA A 124 -28.94 -2.03 -10.23
N TRP A 125 -28.33 -1.37 -11.22
CA TRP A 125 -27.69 -2.02 -12.36
C TRP A 125 -26.47 -2.88 -11.96
N LEU A 126 -25.64 -2.39 -11.06
CA LEU A 126 -24.36 -3.02 -10.70
C LEU A 126 -24.48 -4.03 -9.54
N THR A 127 -25.61 -4.06 -8.81
CA THR A 127 -25.78 -4.94 -7.63
C THR A 127 -26.91 -5.96 -7.72
N ARG A 128 -27.75 -5.94 -8.78
CA ARG A 128 -28.89 -6.86 -8.94
C ARG A 128 -28.85 -7.63 -10.28
N PRO A 129 -27.85 -8.51 -10.55
CA PRO A 129 -27.66 -9.13 -11.87
C PRO A 129 -28.84 -9.96 -12.36
N GLU A 130 -29.50 -10.71 -11.48
CA GLU A 130 -30.64 -11.58 -11.81
C GLU A 130 -32.00 -10.95 -11.47
N GLY A 131 -32.02 -9.82 -10.75
CA GLY A 131 -33.24 -9.26 -10.15
C GLY A 131 -34.04 -8.28 -11.03
N TRP A 132 -33.51 -7.88 -12.18
CA TRP A 132 -34.05 -6.77 -13.00
C TRP A 132 -34.34 -7.20 -14.46
N ASN A 133 -35.14 -8.26 -14.64
CA ASN A 133 -35.22 -9.01 -15.91
C ASN A 133 -36.65 -9.24 -16.48
N ALA A 134 -37.57 -8.27 -16.32
CA ALA A 134 -38.90 -8.34 -16.97
C ALA A 134 -39.42 -6.98 -17.46
N ALA A 135 -39.43 -5.96 -16.60
CA ALA A 135 -39.95 -4.62 -16.94
C ALA A 135 -39.08 -3.82 -17.93
N LEU A 136 -37.87 -4.30 -18.21
CA LEU A 136 -36.82 -3.60 -18.98
C LEU A 136 -36.41 -4.33 -20.27
N SER A 137 -37.03 -5.46 -20.58
CA SER A 137 -36.79 -6.26 -21.78
C SER A 137 -37.52 -5.70 -23.02
N LEU A 138 -37.82 -4.40 -23.01
CA LEU A 138 -38.48 -3.62 -24.05
C LEU A 138 -37.49 -2.57 -24.60
N CYS A 139 -37.95 -1.63 -25.45
CA CYS A 139 -37.03 -0.69 -26.12
C CYS A 139 -36.26 0.22 -25.13
N ALA A 140 -35.13 0.76 -25.59
CA ALA A 140 -34.17 1.47 -24.76
C ALA A 140 -34.74 2.73 -24.07
N ASP A 141 -35.69 3.42 -24.70
CA ASP A 141 -36.29 4.65 -24.16
C ASP A 141 -37.30 4.33 -23.04
N ASP A 142 -38.16 3.33 -23.28
CA ASP A 142 -39.11 2.80 -22.30
C ASP A 142 -38.40 2.30 -21.03
N ARG A 143 -37.18 1.75 -21.21
CA ARG A 143 -36.34 1.23 -20.13
C ARG A 143 -35.96 2.31 -19.12
N GLU A 144 -35.57 3.51 -19.57
CA GLU A 144 -35.18 4.57 -18.63
C GLU A 144 -36.39 5.15 -17.89
N VAL A 145 -37.49 5.39 -18.61
CA VAL A 145 -38.73 5.95 -18.05
C VAL A 145 -39.34 5.01 -17.00
N ARG A 146 -39.45 3.71 -17.30
CA ARG A 146 -39.95 2.70 -16.36
C ARG A 146 -38.99 2.49 -15.19
N GLY A 147 -37.68 2.56 -15.43
CA GLY A 147 -36.66 2.52 -14.38
C GLY A 147 -36.80 3.66 -13.36
N ARG A 148 -37.01 4.89 -13.84
CA ARG A 148 -37.25 6.09 -13.01
C ARG A 148 -38.51 5.93 -12.15
N ALA A 149 -39.59 5.38 -12.71
CA ALA A 149 -40.83 5.10 -11.99
C ALA A 149 -40.63 4.01 -10.90
N ALA A 150 -39.91 2.93 -11.22
CA ALA A 150 -39.70 1.78 -10.35
C ALA A 150 -38.80 2.09 -9.14
N LEU A 151 -37.65 2.74 -9.36
CA LEU A 151 -36.71 3.11 -8.27
C LEU A 151 -37.02 4.49 -7.67
N TYR A 152 -38.23 5.03 -7.90
CA TYR A 152 -38.59 6.37 -7.46
C TYR A 152 -38.49 6.51 -5.94
N ALA A 153 -38.96 5.52 -5.17
CA ALA A 153 -38.92 5.56 -3.71
C ALA A 153 -37.48 5.58 -3.15
N GLU A 154 -36.56 4.83 -3.78
CA GLU A 154 -35.13 4.84 -3.47
C GLU A 154 -34.50 6.20 -3.82
N THR A 155 -34.81 6.74 -5.01
CA THR A 155 -34.37 8.06 -5.49
C THR A 155 -34.76 9.19 -4.53
N ILE A 156 -35.99 9.18 -4.01
CA ILE A 156 -36.43 10.18 -3.03
C ILE A 156 -35.71 10.02 -1.68
N THR A 157 -35.44 8.80 -1.24
CA THR A 157 -34.66 8.56 -0.01
C THR A 157 -33.23 9.10 -0.15
N VAL A 158 -32.59 8.94 -1.32
CA VAL A 158 -31.28 9.54 -1.61
C VAL A 158 -31.34 11.07 -1.61
N LEU A 159 -32.37 11.65 -2.22
CA LEU A 159 -32.57 13.11 -2.19
C LEU A 159 -32.72 13.63 -0.75
N GLU A 160 -33.42 12.93 0.14
CA GLU A 160 -33.49 13.32 1.55
C GLU A 160 -32.12 13.30 2.25
N VAL A 161 -31.14 12.50 1.79
CA VAL A 161 -29.77 12.52 2.30
C VAL A 161 -28.95 13.70 1.75
N ILE A 162 -29.03 13.96 0.44
CA ILE A 162 -28.12 14.90 -0.25
C ILE A 162 -28.68 16.32 -0.49
N SER A 163 -29.94 16.59 -0.16
CA SER A 163 -30.59 17.91 -0.39
C SER A 163 -30.58 18.86 0.82
N ASP A 164 -30.37 18.37 2.04
CA ASP A 164 -30.25 19.21 3.24
C ASP A 164 -28.80 19.73 3.39
N ALA A 165 -28.60 21.02 3.15
CA ALA A 165 -27.30 21.68 3.26
C ALA A 165 -26.59 21.45 4.63
N LYS A 166 -27.32 21.41 5.75
CA LYS A 166 -26.75 21.16 7.08
C LYS A 166 -26.35 19.70 7.28
N ARG A 167 -27.03 18.76 6.61
CA ARG A 167 -26.65 17.34 6.55
C ARG A 167 -25.42 17.17 5.67
N VAL A 168 -25.41 17.78 4.48
CA VAL A 168 -24.30 17.76 3.52
C VAL A 168 -23.02 18.33 4.12
N GLN A 169 -23.08 19.49 4.81
CA GLN A 169 -21.92 20.07 5.50
C GLN A 169 -21.37 19.15 6.61
N ARG A 170 -22.24 18.54 7.43
CA ARG A 170 -21.80 17.59 8.47
C ARG A 170 -21.15 16.34 7.88
N LEU A 171 -21.73 15.77 6.82
CA LEU A 171 -21.13 14.65 6.10
C LEU A 171 -19.77 15.05 5.50
N ALA A 172 -19.66 16.25 4.91
CA ALA A 172 -18.40 16.72 4.34
C ALA A 172 -17.26 16.77 5.38
N ALA A 173 -17.56 17.24 6.59
CA ALA A 173 -16.58 17.34 7.68
C ALA A 173 -16.10 15.98 8.25
N CYS A 174 -16.77 14.86 7.93
CA CYS A 174 -16.39 13.55 8.44
C CYS A 174 -15.06 13.03 7.86
N SER A 175 -14.37 12.16 8.61
CA SER A 175 -13.28 11.35 8.05
C SER A 175 -13.82 10.41 6.95
N SER A 176 -12.96 9.93 6.06
CA SER A 176 -13.40 9.08 4.93
C SER A 176 -13.87 7.68 5.35
N VAL A 177 -13.66 7.29 6.62
CA VAL A 177 -14.24 6.08 7.24
C VAL A 177 -15.60 6.41 7.82
N ASP A 178 -15.69 7.44 8.66
CA ASP A 178 -16.94 7.84 9.33
C ASP A 178 -18.02 8.28 8.33
N LEU A 179 -17.60 8.94 7.24
CA LEU A 179 -18.49 9.35 6.15
C LEU A 179 -19.25 8.17 5.55
N ARG A 180 -18.56 7.06 5.26
CA ARG A 180 -19.17 5.86 4.68
C ARG A 180 -20.17 5.23 5.64
N HIS A 181 -19.83 5.21 6.93
CA HIS A 181 -20.74 4.73 7.97
C HIS A 181 -21.98 5.63 8.11
N ALA A 182 -21.79 6.96 8.10
CA ALA A 182 -22.87 7.94 8.20
C ALA A 182 -23.83 7.88 7.01
N ILE A 183 -23.32 7.76 5.77
CA ILE A 183 -24.17 7.57 4.58
C ILE A 183 -24.93 6.24 4.65
N ARG A 184 -24.25 5.13 5.00
CA ARG A 184 -24.88 3.81 5.15
C ARG A 184 -26.01 3.84 6.19
N SER A 185 -25.80 4.51 7.32
CA SER A 185 -26.84 4.73 8.35
C SER A 185 -28.00 5.58 7.84
N ALA A 186 -27.72 6.65 7.08
CA ALA A 186 -28.75 7.52 6.51
C ALA A 186 -29.60 6.84 5.41
N LEU A 187 -29.09 5.76 4.79
CA LEU A 187 -29.75 4.96 3.76
C LEU A 187 -30.29 3.61 4.25
N ALA A 188 -30.38 3.39 5.57
CA ALA A 188 -30.81 2.11 6.17
C ALA A 188 -32.25 1.66 5.80
N SER A 189 -33.03 2.49 5.08
CA SER A 189 -34.37 2.18 4.56
C SER A 189 -34.41 1.93 3.04
N VAL A 190 -33.24 1.78 2.39
CA VAL A 190 -33.13 1.36 0.99
C VAL A 190 -32.91 -0.16 0.96
N ASP A 191 -33.72 -0.87 0.18
CA ASP A 191 -33.72 -2.34 0.15
C ASP A 191 -32.59 -2.90 -0.74
N GLY A 192 -31.93 -3.95 -0.25
CA GLY A 192 -30.85 -4.65 -0.96
C GLY A 192 -29.46 -3.99 -0.80
N PRO A 193 -28.48 -4.33 -1.67
CA PRO A 193 -27.14 -3.76 -1.60
C PRO A 193 -27.14 -2.25 -1.88
N ILE A 194 -26.33 -1.50 -1.13
CA ILE A 194 -26.21 -0.03 -1.24
C ILE A 194 -24.76 0.44 -1.34
N GLU A 195 -23.81 -0.49 -1.49
CA GLU A 195 -22.37 -0.26 -1.56
C GLU A 195 -22.02 0.74 -2.68
N VAL A 196 -22.62 0.56 -3.87
CA VAL A 196 -22.49 1.48 -5.00
C VAL A 196 -23.03 2.87 -4.66
N LEU A 197 -24.23 2.92 -4.08
CA LEU A 197 -24.92 4.16 -3.74
C LEU A 197 -24.15 4.97 -2.68
N VAL A 198 -23.59 4.30 -1.67
CA VAL A 198 -22.72 4.92 -0.65
C VAL A 198 -21.52 5.59 -1.30
N GLU A 199 -20.78 4.86 -2.16
CA GLU A 199 -19.60 5.41 -2.83
C GLU A 199 -19.96 6.57 -3.78
N ARG A 200 -21.08 6.50 -4.49
CA ARG A 200 -21.56 7.59 -5.35
C ARG A 200 -21.84 8.88 -4.56
N ILE A 201 -22.38 8.78 -3.35
CA ILE A 201 -22.58 9.94 -2.47
C ILE A 201 -21.25 10.44 -1.89
N VAL A 202 -20.31 9.56 -1.52
CA VAL A 202 -18.95 9.95 -1.11
C VAL A 202 -18.25 10.78 -2.19
N LEU A 203 -18.35 10.35 -3.44
CA LEU A 203 -17.77 11.02 -4.60
C LEU A 203 -18.42 12.38 -4.88
N TRP A 204 -19.76 12.45 -4.81
CA TRP A 204 -20.50 13.71 -4.96
C TRP A 204 -20.17 14.72 -3.86
N LEU A 205 -19.94 14.27 -2.62
CA LEU A 205 -19.48 15.12 -1.52
C LEU A 205 -18.02 15.57 -1.68
N ARG A 206 -17.20 14.85 -2.45
CA ARG A 206 -15.73 15.03 -2.47
C ARG A 206 -15.25 16.45 -2.79
N PRO A 207 -15.85 17.21 -3.74
CA PRO A 207 -15.50 18.62 -3.95
C PRO A 207 -15.70 19.48 -2.69
N LEU A 208 -16.74 19.19 -1.90
CA LEU A 208 -17.10 19.92 -0.67
C LEU A 208 -16.21 19.54 0.52
N ARG A 209 -15.39 18.50 0.40
CA ARG A 209 -14.49 17.96 1.46
C ARG A 209 -13.05 18.42 1.35
N ARG A 210 -12.67 19.04 0.24
CA ARG A 210 -11.31 19.52 0.02
C ARG A 210 -11.13 20.86 0.72
N GLU A 211 -10.55 20.83 1.92
CA GLU A 211 -9.99 22.03 2.53
C GLU A 211 -8.93 22.64 1.60
N VAL A 212 -9.13 23.91 1.25
CA VAL A 212 -8.17 24.72 0.47
C VAL A 212 -7.06 25.16 1.42
N CYS A 213 -6.20 24.21 1.81
CA CYS A 213 -5.03 24.52 2.63
C CYS A 213 -4.02 25.28 1.77
N ALA A 214 -3.68 26.51 2.16
CA ALA A 214 -2.63 27.27 1.51
C ALA A 214 -1.29 26.51 1.61
N THR A 215 -0.66 26.25 0.47
CA THR A 215 0.70 25.68 0.40
C THR A 215 1.57 26.56 -0.49
N ARG A 216 2.90 26.41 -0.40
CA ARG A 216 3.88 27.15 -1.22
C ARG A 216 3.89 26.77 -2.72
N ILE A 217 2.94 25.95 -3.17
CA ILE A 217 2.82 25.50 -4.56
C ILE A 217 1.52 26.11 -5.10
N GLU A 218 1.59 26.78 -6.25
CA GLU A 218 0.43 27.42 -6.85
C GLU A 218 -0.74 26.46 -7.10
N TYR A 219 -1.94 27.00 -6.97
CA TYR A 219 -3.18 26.26 -7.20
C TYR A 219 -3.31 25.91 -8.69
N LEU A 220 -3.26 24.61 -8.99
CA LEU A 220 -3.71 24.10 -10.27
C LEU A 220 -5.23 23.93 -10.23
N ASP A 221 -5.91 24.79 -10.97
CA ASP A 221 -7.36 24.77 -11.16
C ASP A 221 -7.82 23.42 -11.75
N VAL A 222 -8.99 22.93 -11.32
CA VAL A 222 -9.47 21.57 -11.69
C VAL A 222 -10.94 21.61 -12.10
N PRO A 223 -11.25 21.33 -13.38
CA PRO A 223 -12.63 21.16 -13.83
C PRO A 223 -13.36 20.06 -13.03
N LEU A 224 -14.59 20.35 -12.62
CA LEU A 224 -15.34 19.62 -11.60
C LEU A 224 -16.05 18.34 -12.06
N GLU A 225 -15.80 17.87 -13.29
CA GLU A 225 -16.64 16.88 -13.96
C GLU A 225 -15.85 15.66 -14.46
N VAL A 226 -15.47 14.76 -13.54
CA VAL A 226 -15.27 13.33 -13.88
C VAL A 226 -15.93 12.46 -12.82
N VAL A 227 -16.93 11.68 -13.25
CA VAL A 227 -17.74 10.78 -12.42
C VAL A 227 -17.04 9.45 -12.27
N ASP A 228 -16.65 9.05 -11.05
CA ASP A 228 -15.73 7.92 -10.95
C ASP A 228 -15.44 7.31 -9.55
N THR A 229 -15.42 6.00 -9.27
CA THR A 229 -16.00 4.79 -9.95
C THR A 229 -16.25 3.63 -8.96
N SER A 230 -15.83 3.62 -7.68
CA SER A 230 -15.72 2.45 -6.75
C SER A 230 -16.93 1.50 -6.62
N ALA A 231 -18.04 1.89 -7.22
CA ALA A 231 -19.24 1.13 -7.54
C ALA A 231 -19.18 0.15 -8.73
N ILE A 232 -18.33 0.37 -9.74
CA ILE A 232 -18.35 -0.39 -11.02
C ILE A 232 -17.90 -1.85 -10.85
N ILE A 233 -17.35 -2.20 -9.70
CA ILE A 233 -16.73 -3.49 -9.40
C ILE A 233 -17.82 -4.55 -9.14
N ASP A 234 -18.32 -5.13 -10.23
CA ASP A 234 -18.99 -6.44 -10.22
C ASP A 234 -18.07 -7.47 -9.55
N VAL A 235 -18.45 -7.95 -8.36
CA VAL A 235 -17.64 -8.93 -7.61
C VAL A 235 -17.46 -10.29 -8.31
N SER A 236 -18.21 -10.54 -9.39
CA SER A 236 -18.04 -11.70 -10.28
C SER A 236 -17.19 -11.41 -11.54
N ALA A 237 -16.92 -10.15 -11.87
CA ALA A 237 -16.09 -9.79 -13.01
C ALA A 237 -14.58 -9.88 -12.67
N PRO A 238 -13.73 -10.19 -13.67
CA PRO A 238 -12.31 -10.48 -13.46
C PRO A 238 -11.48 -9.19 -13.28
N TYR A 239 -11.68 -8.48 -12.17
CA TYR A 239 -10.91 -7.28 -11.86
C TYR A 239 -9.45 -7.58 -11.50
N PRO A 240 -8.54 -6.62 -11.71
CA PRO A 240 -7.17 -6.71 -11.23
C PRO A 240 -7.10 -6.94 -9.73
N LEU A 241 -6.18 -7.81 -9.28
CA LEU A 241 -5.99 -8.16 -7.86
C LEU A 241 -5.83 -6.94 -6.93
N TRP A 242 -5.30 -5.83 -7.45
CA TRP A 242 -5.12 -4.59 -6.67
C TRP A 242 -6.45 -3.92 -6.33
N ILE A 243 -7.45 -3.99 -7.23
CA ILE A 243 -8.81 -3.52 -7.02
C ILE A 243 -9.51 -4.45 -6.03
N GLN A 244 -9.43 -5.77 -6.24
CA GLN A 244 -10.05 -6.76 -5.34
C GLN A 244 -9.57 -6.60 -3.88
N ARG A 245 -8.27 -6.32 -3.70
CA ARG A 245 -7.65 -6.09 -2.37
C ARG A 245 -8.04 -4.75 -1.73
N SER A 246 -8.30 -3.72 -2.52
CA SER A 246 -8.63 -2.39 -2.01
C SER A 246 -9.61 -1.65 -2.93
N PRO A 247 -10.90 -2.04 -2.96
CA PRO A 247 -11.89 -1.44 -3.87
C PRO A 247 -12.04 0.07 -3.68
N GLN A 248 -11.84 0.57 -2.46
CA GLN A 248 -11.90 1.99 -2.12
C GLN A 248 -10.74 2.82 -2.72
N ALA A 249 -9.66 2.18 -3.16
CA ALA A 249 -8.50 2.89 -3.71
C ALA A 249 -8.77 3.52 -5.08
N ILE A 250 -9.72 2.99 -5.87
CA ILE A 250 -10.06 3.56 -7.18
C ILE A 250 -10.68 4.97 -7.06
N ALA A 251 -11.35 5.28 -5.94
CA ALA A 251 -11.82 6.63 -5.65
C ALA A 251 -10.66 7.64 -5.52
N GLU A 252 -9.41 7.18 -5.34
CA GLU A 252 -8.22 8.02 -5.36
C GLU A 252 -7.52 8.08 -6.73
N TRP A 253 -8.02 7.42 -7.77
CA TRP A 253 -7.41 7.49 -9.10
C TRP A 253 -7.56 8.90 -9.71
N ASP A 254 -6.49 9.41 -10.34
CA ASP A 254 -6.47 10.74 -10.93
C ASP A 254 -6.92 10.71 -12.39
N TRP A 255 -8.24 10.71 -12.61
CA TRP A 255 -8.85 10.55 -13.93
C TRP A 255 -8.48 11.61 -14.95
N THR A 256 -8.08 12.81 -14.53
CA THR A 256 -7.61 13.84 -15.46
C THR A 256 -6.15 13.64 -15.88
N ARG A 257 -5.33 12.95 -15.07
CA ARG A 257 -3.90 12.71 -15.34
C ARG A 257 -3.57 11.30 -15.83
N ASN A 258 -4.49 10.36 -15.70
CA ASN A 258 -4.35 8.99 -16.23
C ASN A 258 -5.19 8.75 -17.50
N ALA A 259 -5.95 9.73 -17.98
CA ALA A 259 -6.72 9.61 -19.23
C ALA A 259 -5.81 9.27 -20.43
N GLY A 260 -6.23 8.31 -21.25
CA GLY A 260 -5.42 7.72 -22.33
C GLY A 260 -5.00 6.29 -21.99
N ASP A 261 -3.71 5.99 -22.10
CA ASP A 261 -3.13 4.63 -22.09
C ASP A 261 -3.23 3.85 -20.76
N ARG A 262 -3.82 4.43 -19.70
CA ARG A 262 -3.91 3.82 -18.37
C ARG A 262 -5.35 3.48 -18.02
N ASP A 263 -5.76 2.30 -18.44
CA ASP A 263 -6.98 1.67 -17.96
C ASP A 263 -6.77 1.05 -16.55
N PRO A 264 -7.41 1.55 -15.48
CA PRO A 264 -7.32 0.93 -14.16
C PRO A 264 -8.05 -0.43 -14.07
N TRP A 265 -8.96 -0.74 -15.00
CA TRP A 265 -9.70 -2.00 -15.06
C TRP A 265 -8.89 -3.13 -15.71
N GLY A 266 -7.85 -2.78 -16.47
CA GLY A 266 -6.97 -3.73 -17.15
C GLY A 266 -6.13 -4.58 -16.19
N GLN A 267 -6.03 -5.88 -16.48
CA GLN A 267 -5.16 -6.83 -15.75
C GLN A 267 -3.65 -6.53 -15.94
N GLN A 268 -3.30 -5.81 -17.01
CA GLN A 268 -1.94 -5.40 -17.33
C GLN A 268 -1.58 -4.07 -16.63
N GLY A 269 -0.30 -3.70 -16.60
CA GLY A 269 0.13 -2.38 -16.10
C GLY A 269 0.03 -2.15 -14.59
N THR A 270 -0.37 -3.14 -13.78
CA THR A 270 -0.53 -2.99 -12.31
C THR A 270 0.77 -2.64 -11.55
N SER A 271 1.94 -2.82 -12.19
CA SER A 271 3.26 -2.41 -11.73
C SER A 271 3.71 -1.03 -12.24
N VAL A 272 3.06 -0.49 -13.29
CA VAL A 272 3.33 0.83 -13.85
C VAL A 272 2.77 1.89 -12.91
N LYS A 273 3.47 3.02 -12.76
CA LYS A 273 2.97 4.13 -11.93
C LYS A 273 1.69 4.73 -12.54
N ALA A 274 0.72 5.00 -11.69
CA ALA A 274 -0.44 5.83 -11.98
C ALA A 274 -0.44 7.07 -11.07
N CYS A 275 -1.16 8.11 -11.48
CA CYS A 275 -1.42 9.31 -10.70
C CYS A 275 -2.60 9.08 -9.74
N TRP A 276 -2.49 9.58 -8.51
CA TRP A 276 -3.51 9.43 -7.46
C TRP A 276 -3.77 10.77 -6.77
N VAL A 277 -5.00 10.99 -6.31
CA VAL A 277 -5.43 12.14 -5.50
C VAL A 277 -6.23 11.64 -4.29
N CYS A 278 -5.84 12.01 -3.07
CA CYS A 278 -6.59 11.68 -1.86
C CYS A 278 -7.65 12.74 -1.52
N ASP A 279 -8.49 12.48 -0.52
CA ASP A 279 -9.54 13.41 -0.09
C ASP A 279 -9.00 14.74 0.47
N ARG A 280 -7.78 14.74 1.05
CA ARG A 280 -7.05 15.97 1.45
C ARG A 280 -6.34 16.66 0.28
N GLY A 281 -6.69 16.34 -0.97
CA GLY A 281 -6.17 17.00 -2.18
C GLY A 281 -4.75 16.61 -2.61
N HIS A 282 -3.95 15.93 -1.77
CA HIS A 282 -2.60 15.50 -2.13
C HIS A 282 -2.57 14.67 -3.40
N ARG A 283 -1.65 14.99 -4.33
CA ARG A 283 -1.36 14.18 -5.52
C ARG A 283 -0.04 13.43 -5.39
N TRP A 284 0.01 12.16 -5.79
CA TRP A 284 1.26 11.39 -5.89
C TRP A 284 1.21 10.36 -7.01
N GLU A 285 2.38 9.87 -7.39
CA GLU A 285 2.51 8.72 -8.29
C GLU A 285 2.92 7.47 -7.52
N THR A 286 2.24 6.37 -7.78
CA THR A 286 2.65 5.01 -7.36
C THR A 286 1.94 3.98 -8.23
N SER A 287 2.41 2.73 -8.23
CA SER A 287 1.73 1.69 -9.01
C SER A 287 0.43 1.23 -8.33
N PRO A 288 -0.59 0.79 -9.09
CA PRO A 288 -1.82 0.24 -8.52
C PRO A 288 -1.56 -0.89 -7.51
N TYR A 289 -0.59 -1.76 -7.79
CA TYR A 289 -0.14 -2.78 -6.84
C TYR A 289 0.30 -2.18 -5.49
N VAL A 290 1.18 -1.17 -5.50
CA VAL A 290 1.64 -0.52 -4.26
C VAL A 290 0.49 0.24 -3.59
N ARG A 291 -0.41 0.88 -4.36
CA ARG A 291 -1.59 1.54 -3.78
C ARG A 291 -2.51 0.54 -3.07
N SER A 292 -2.65 -0.70 -3.53
CA SER A 292 -3.50 -1.69 -2.85
C SER A 292 -3.06 -2.04 -1.43
N VAL A 293 -1.79 -1.79 -1.08
CA VAL A 293 -1.22 -2.05 0.26
C VAL A 293 -0.84 -0.79 1.04
N ALA A 294 -0.71 0.36 0.40
CA ALA A 294 -0.30 1.61 1.02
C ALA A 294 -1.10 2.81 0.48
N GLY A 295 -1.71 3.59 1.39
CA GLY A 295 -2.47 4.79 1.05
C GLY A 295 -1.63 6.04 0.76
N CYS A 296 -2.26 7.21 0.81
CA CYS A 296 -1.60 8.49 0.56
C CYS A 296 -0.36 8.72 1.43
N ARG A 297 0.81 8.85 0.77
CA ARG A 297 2.11 8.99 1.44
C ARG A 297 2.28 10.27 2.26
N TYR A 298 1.52 11.33 1.94
CA TYR A 298 1.54 12.60 2.70
C TYR A 298 0.74 12.49 3.99
N CYS A 299 -0.50 11.97 3.91
CA CYS A 299 -1.33 11.66 5.08
C CYS A 299 -0.66 10.66 6.02
N ALA A 300 0.11 9.71 5.50
CA ALA A 300 0.88 8.74 6.28
C ALA A 300 2.24 9.28 6.81
N GLY A 301 2.57 10.56 6.57
CA GLY A 301 3.86 11.17 6.95
C GLY A 301 5.10 10.54 6.30
N GLN A 302 4.94 9.77 5.22
CA GLN A 302 6.04 9.16 4.46
C GLN A 302 6.69 10.14 3.47
N ALA A 303 5.95 11.16 3.05
CA ALA A 303 6.41 12.37 2.37
C ALA A 303 6.04 13.61 3.22
N ALA A 304 6.75 14.70 3.03
CA ALA A 304 6.47 15.95 3.72
C ALA A 304 5.17 16.58 3.22
N TRP A 305 4.29 16.93 4.15
CA TRP A 305 3.32 18.00 3.97
C TRP A 305 3.74 19.14 4.90
N PRO A 306 4.35 20.22 4.37
CA PRO A 306 4.91 21.29 5.20
C PRO A 306 3.85 21.94 6.09
N GLY A 307 4.17 22.10 7.38
CA GLY A 307 3.27 22.61 8.40
C GLY A 307 2.23 21.59 8.91
N GLN A 308 2.35 20.31 8.53
CA GLN A 308 1.36 19.27 8.88
C GLN A 308 2.01 17.92 9.22
N THR A 309 2.79 17.32 8.31
CA THR A 309 3.40 15.97 8.48
C THR A 309 4.90 15.92 8.19
N ASP A 310 5.53 17.08 8.02
CA ASP A 310 6.98 17.19 7.96
C ASP A 310 7.64 16.94 9.33
N LEU A 311 8.94 16.63 9.31
CA LEU A 311 9.71 16.26 10.50
C LEU A 311 9.87 17.41 11.49
N ARG A 312 9.92 18.68 11.04
CA ARG A 312 10.07 19.82 11.95
C ARG A 312 8.78 20.08 12.72
N THR A 313 7.65 20.06 12.02
CA THR A 313 6.33 20.31 12.61
C THR A 313 5.97 19.24 13.64
N GLU A 314 6.06 17.95 13.28
CA GLU A 314 5.66 16.88 14.19
C GLU A 314 6.69 16.58 15.29
N TYR A 315 8.00 16.73 15.01
CA TYR A 315 9.06 16.34 15.96
C TYR A 315 10.21 17.39 16.04
N PRO A 316 9.95 18.61 16.54
CA PRO A 316 10.93 19.71 16.53
C PRO A 316 12.24 19.39 17.27
N LYS A 317 12.18 18.63 18.37
CA LYS A 317 13.38 18.16 19.10
C LYS A 317 14.24 17.23 18.24
N LEU A 318 13.61 16.37 17.44
CA LEU A 318 14.32 15.46 16.53
C LEU A 318 14.88 16.21 15.33
N ALA A 319 14.14 17.18 14.77
CA ALA A 319 14.61 18.06 13.70
C ALA A 319 15.81 18.94 14.12
N ALA A 320 16.03 19.15 15.42
CA ALA A 320 17.24 19.79 15.95
C ALA A 320 18.49 18.89 15.82
N GLU A 321 18.35 17.57 15.85
CA GLU A 321 19.44 16.59 15.65
C GLU A 321 19.78 16.35 14.16
N TRP A 322 19.21 17.12 13.23
CA TRP A 322 19.56 17.04 11.80
C TRP A 322 20.99 17.51 11.54
N ASP A 323 21.82 16.67 10.92
CA ASP A 323 23.17 17.10 10.53
C ASP A 323 23.09 18.11 9.37
N ARG A 324 23.41 19.39 9.68
CA ARG A 324 23.41 20.52 8.73
C ARG A 324 24.75 20.75 8.04
N THR A 325 25.73 19.89 8.28
CA THR A 325 27.05 20.00 7.64
C THR A 325 26.90 19.87 6.12
N PRO A 326 27.56 20.70 5.29
CA PRO A 326 27.46 20.60 3.83
C PRO A 326 27.69 19.17 3.33
N GLY A 327 26.79 18.67 2.48
CA GLY A 327 26.84 17.30 1.94
C GLY A 327 26.41 16.19 2.91
N ALA A 328 26.10 16.48 4.19
CA ALA A 328 25.65 15.46 5.14
C ALA A 328 24.25 14.92 4.80
N ASN A 329 23.36 15.79 4.35
CA ASN A 329 21.96 15.52 4.02
C ASN A 329 21.51 16.38 2.83
N ALA A 330 20.63 15.83 1.98
CA ALA A 330 19.98 16.59 0.90
C ALA A 330 18.70 17.26 1.40
N GLY A 331 18.65 18.60 1.39
CA GLY A 331 17.53 19.38 1.92
C GLY A 331 17.48 19.42 3.45
N ASP A 332 16.31 19.74 3.99
CA ASP A 332 16.07 20.08 5.39
C ASP A 332 14.95 19.20 6.04
N PRO A 333 14.72 19.33 7.37
CA PRO A 333 13.61 18.66 8.06
C PRO A 333 12.20 19.00 7.56
N ASP A 334 11.98 20.17 6.97
CA ASP A 334 10.67 20.63 6.48
C ASP A 334 10.31 19.96 5.15
N GLY A 335 11.33 19.58 4.36
CA GLY A 335 11.23 18.83 3.12
C GLY A 335 11.13 17.31 3.27
N VAL A 336 11.04 16.74 4.48
CA VAL A 336 10.88 15.29 4.70
C VAL A 336 9.74 14.93 5.65
N GLY A 337 9.02 13.85 5.33
CA GLY A 337 7.92 13.37 6.16
C GLY A 337 8.41 12.73 7.47
N ALA A 338 7.72 13.02 8.58
CA ALA A 338 8.08 12.61 9.93
C ALA A 338 8.12 11.08 10.16
N ARG A 339 7.54 10.28 9.25
CA ARG A 339 7.54 8.81 9.31
C ARG A 339 8.33 8.17 8.16
N SER A 340 9.10 8.97 7.41
CA SER A 340 9.80 8.51 6.21
C SER A 340 10.88 7.46 6.48
N ASN A 341 10.96 6.43 5.64
CA ASN A 341 12.05 5.44 5.69
C ASN A 341 13.41 5.97 5.19
N ARG A 342 13.47 7.22 4.69
CA ARG A 342 14.73 7.86 4.25
C ARG A 342 15.77 7.84 5.38
N ARG A 343 16.93 7.24 5.11
CA ARG A 343 18.10 7.31 5.99
C ARG A 343 18.79 8.66 5.83
N ILE A 344 19.08 9.31 6.95
CA ILE A 344 19.76 10.61 7.00
C ILE A 344 20.89 10.56 8.03
N ARG A 345 21.81 11.53 7.95
CA ARG A 345 22.81 11.78 9.00
C ARG A 345 22.20 12.60 10.13
N TRP A 346 22.45 12.17 11.35
CA TRP A 346 22.04 12.82 12.59
C TRP A 346 23.26 13.23 13.39
N VAL A 347 23.13 14.30 14.16
CA VAL A 347 24.12 14.77 15.13
C VAL A 347 23.42 15.03 16.48
N CYS A 348 23.94 14.47 17.57
CA CYS A 348 23.39 14.72 18.91
C CYS A 348 24.08 15.92 19.57
N GLY A 349 23.56 16.37 20.72
CA GLY A 349 24.15 17.46 21.49
C GLY A 349 25.60 17.21 21.98
N GLN A 350 26.07 15.96 21.94
CA GLN A 350 27.47 15.58 22.23
C GLN A 350 28.34 15.46 20.96
N GLY A 351 27.89 15.99 19.82
CA GLY A 351 28.66 16.02 18.56
C GLY A 351 28.76 14.70 17.79
N HIS A 352 28.37 13.56 18.38
CA HIS A 352 28.38 12.26 17.70
C HIS A 352 27.52 12.24 16.45
N ARG A 353 28.03 11.67 15.35
CA ARG A 353 27.36 11.60 14.04
C ARG A 353 27.02 10.16 13.65
N TRP A 354 25.77 9.86 13.30
CA TRP A 354 25.36 8.52 12.83
C TRP A 354 24.30 8.61 11.73
N GLN A 355 24.05 7.47 11.06
CA GLN A 355 22.94 7.34 10.10
C GLN A 355 21.81 6.48 10.68
N ALA A 356 20.57 6.96 10.55
CA ALA A 356 19.35 6.22 10.85
C ALA A 356 18.19 6.71 9.97
N SER A 357 17.16 5.89 9.77
CA SER A 357 15.92 6.33 9.12
C SER A 357 15.06 7.17 10.05
N ILE A 358 14.34 8.14 9.49
CA ILE A 358 13.44 9.02 10.25
C ILE A 358 12.35 8.18 10.94
N ALA A 359 11.76 7.22 10.24
CA ALA A 359 10.78 6.27 10.78
C ALA A 359 11.27 5.52 12.04
N ASN A 360 12.54 5.10 12.08
CA ASN A 360 13.10 4.38 13.23
C ASN A 360 13.37 5.32 14.42
N ARG A 361 13.58 6.61 14.15
CA ARG A 361 13.70 7.65 15.18
C ARG A 361 12.34 8.01 15.78
N THR A 362 11.31 8.21 14.96
CA THR A 362 9.98 8.64 15.42
C THR A 362 9.12 7.51 15.96
N ARG A 363 9.18 6.29 15.39
CA ARG A 363 8.38 5.14 15.87
C ARG A 363 9.01 4.41 17.05
N ASN A 364 10.32 4.16 16.99
CA ASN A 364 11.02 3.30 17.95
C ASN A 364 11.88 4.08 18.96
N GLY A 365 11.86 5.42 18.91
CA GLY A 365 12.62 6.28 19.85
C GLY A 365 14.14 6.08 19.82
N SER A 366 14.70 5.52 18.74
CA SER A 366 16.10 5.05 18.72
C SER A 366 17.10 6.20 18.94
N GLY A 367 17.75 6.23 20.10
CA GLY A 367 18.68 7.31 20.48
C GLY A 367 19.98 7.38 19.66
N CYS A 368 20.88 8.28 20.06
CA CYS A 368 22.26 8.27 19.58
C CYS A 368 22.94 6.95 20.01
N PRO A 369 23.48 6.12 19.09
CA PRO A 369 24.02 4.81 19.44
C PRO A 369 25.30 4.90 20.28
N PHE A 370 26.01 6.03 20.18
CA PHE A 370 27.23 6.33 20.94
C PHE A 370 26.90 6.67 22.40
N CYS A 371 26.00 7.65 22.63
CA CYS A 371 25.54 8.00 23.98
C CYS A 371 24.87 6.82 24.69
N ALA A 372 24.18 5.94 23.94
CA ALA A 372 23.60 4.69 24.45
C ALA A 372 24.63 3.55 24.67
N ARG A 373 25.93 3.79 24.43
CA ARG A 373 27.04 2.80 24.49
C ARG A 373 26.85 1.55 23.63
N ASN A 374 25.96 1.60 22.65
CA ASN A 374 25.72 0.54 21.65
C ASN A 374 26.75 0.57 20.50
N ARG A 375 27.50 1.66 20.37
CA ARG A 375 28.64 1.83 19.45
C ARG A 375 29.73 2.61 20.16
N ALA A 376 30.99 2.30 19.86
CA ALA A 376 32.13 3.01 20.40
C ALA A 376 32.32 4.38 19.73
N SER A 377 32.66 5.39 20.53
CA SER A 377 32.97 6.75 20.08
C SER A 377 34.45 6.87 19.69
N PRO A 378 34.78 7.30 18.45
CA PRO A 378 36.16 7.55 18.04
C PRO A 378 36.81 8.64 18.92
N GLY A 379 38.00 8.37 19.44
CA GLY A 379 38.77 9.26 20.32
C GLY A 379 38.39 9.19 21.80
N GLU A 380 37.42 8.36 22.20
CA GLU A 380 36.95 8.26 23.59
C GLU A 380 36.82 6.80 24.06
N SER A 381 36.16 5.95 23.27
CA SER A 381 35.77 4.60 23.71
C SER A 381 36.00 3.50 22.65
N ASP A 382 36.66 3.85 21.56
CA ASP A 382 37.06 2.90 20.50
C ASP A 382 38.32 2.11 20.88
N LEU A 383 38.60 1.08 20.09
CA LEU A 383 39.66 0.12 20.34
C LEU A 383 41.06 0.76 20.26
N ALA A 384 41.30 1.72 19.37
CA ALA A 384 42.60 2.41 19.28
C ALA A 384 42.85 3.26 20.53
N THR A 385 41.83 3.98 21.01
CA THR A 385 41.94 4.80 22.22
C THR A 385 42.08 3.96 23.48
N VAL A 386 41.29 2.89 23.66
CA VAL A 386 41.27 2.15 24.95
C VAL A 386 42.28 1.01 25.05
N MET A 387 42.77 0.46 23.92
CA MET A 387 43.78 -0.61 23.88
C MET A 387 44.70 -0.44 22.64
N PRO A 388 45.59 0.56 22.64
CA PRO A 388 46.46 0.87 21.50
C PRO A 388 47.35 -0.32 21.09
N ASP A 389 47.88 -1.08 22.05
CA ASP A 389 48.72 -2.27 21.77
C ASP A 389 47.97 -3.33 20.97
N LEU A 390 46.68 -3.54 21.28
CA LEU A 390 45.84 -4.48 20.53
C LEU A 390 45.45 -3.91 19.17
N ALA A 391 45.21 -2.60 19.06
CA ALA A 391 44.96 -1.95 17.79
C ALA A 391 46.19 -1.97 16.85
N ALA A 392 47.41 -2.09 17.38
CA ALA A 392 48.63 -2.29 16.59
C ALA A 392 48.71 -3.68 15.95
N GLU A 393 48.02 -4.70 16.48
CA GLU A 393 47.88 -6.02 15.84
C GLU A 393 46.78 -6.08 14.76
N TRP A 394 46.19 -4.94 14.38
CA TRP A 394 45.10 -4.92 13.40
C TRP A 394 45.61 -5.11 11.98
N ASP A 395 45.03 -6.06 11.25
CA ASP A 395 45.36 -6.30 9.85
C ASP A 395 44.57 -5.35 8.94
N TYR A 396 45.14 -4.21 8.57
CA TYR A 396 44.45 -3.18 7.78
C TYR A 396 44.10 -3.66 6.37
N GLU A 397 44.98 -4.44 5.73
CA GLU A 397 44.76 -4.95 4.37
C GLU A 397 43.56 -5.91 4.31
N ARG A 398 43.49 -6.89 5.22
CA ARG A 398 42.42 -7.90 5.23
C ARG A 398 41.12 -7.43 5.89
N ASN A 399 41.12 -6.29 6.59
CA ASN A 399 39.90 -5.71 7.18
C ASN A 399 39.30 -4.55 6.36
N GLY A 400 40.00 -4.05 5.33
CA GLY A 400 39.51 -3.00 4.43
C GLY A 400 39.11 -1.72 5.17
N GLU A 401 37.91 -1.20 4.90
CA GLU A 401 37.38 0.02 5.54
C GLU A 401 37.16 -0.10 7.07
N SER A 402 37.29 -1.29 7.66
CA SER A 402 37.11 -1.46 9.11
C SER A 402 38.37 -1.08 9.88
N SER A 403 38.33 0.03 10.61
CA SER A 403 39.39 0.50 11.52
C SER A 403 39.08 0.22 13.00
N PRO A 404 40.11 0.02 13.86
CA PRO A 404 39.98 0.03 15.32
C PRO A 404 39.22 1.25 15.87
N SER A 405 39.35 2.42 15.24
CA SER A 405 38.73 3.68 15.65
C SER A 405 37.20 3.71 15.55
N PHE A 406 36.57 2.67 14.98
CA PHE A 406 35.11 2.57 14.83
C PHE A 406 34.49 1.37 15.56
N VAL A 407 35.28 0.65 16.37
CA VAL A 407 34.85 -0.54 17.12
C VAL A 407 35.27 -0.45 18.58
N GLY A 408 34.49 -1.01 19.50
CA GLY A 408 34.84 -1.03 20.93
C GLY A 408 35.47 -2.36 21.36
N ALA A 409 36.27 -2.31 22.43
CA ALA A 409 36.85 -3.48 23.12
C ALA A 409 35.89 -4.67 23.29
N LYS A 410 34.65 -4.42 23.70
CA LYS A 410 33.65 -5.46 23.98
C LYS A 410 32.92 -5.98 22.73
N SER A 411 33.33 -5.59 21.52
CA SER A 411 32.67 -5.98 20.28
C SER A 411 32.83 -7.47 19.96
N ALA A 412 31.74 -8.14 19.61
CA ALA A 412 31.75 -9.52 19.11
C ALA A 412 32.14 -9.63 17.62
N LYS A 413 32.42 -8.50 16.94
CA LYS A 413 32.82 -8.51 15.52
C LYS A 413 34.13 -9.30 15.35
N LYS A 414 34.12 -10.28 14.46
CA LYS A 414 35.33 -10.99 14.01
C LYS A 414 36.05 -10.16 12.96
N VAL A 415 37.36 -10.04 13.13
CA VAL A 415 38.27 -9.28 12.25
C VAL A 415 39.60 -10.03 12.14
N TRP A 416 40.39 -9.69 11.14
CA TRP A 416 41.75 -10.20 10.96
C TRP A 416 42.73 -9.48 11.88
N TRP A 417 43.68 -10.24 12.41
CA TRP A 417 44.77 -9.78 13.25
C TRP A 417 46.08 -10.28 12.67
N VAL A 418 47.13 -9.48 12.80
CA VAL A 418 48.52 -9.87 12.55
C VAL A 418 49.29 -9.65 13.84
N GLY A 419 49.71 -10.74 14.48
CA GLY A 419 50.46 -10.66 15.73
C GLY A 419 51.92 -10.31 15.45
N GLN A 420 52.63 -9.77 16.44
CA GLN A 420 54.08 -9.47 16.36
C GLN A 420 54.95 -10.66 15.90
N CYS A 421 54.45 -11.88 16.09
CA CYS A 421 55.01 -13.14 15.56
C CYS A 421 54.85 -13.35 14.03
N GLY A 422 54.33 -12.38 13.27
CA GLY A 422 54.06 -12.47 11.83
C GLY A 422 52.82 -13.27 11.42
N HIS A 423 52.24 -14.07 12.32
CA HIS A 423 51.05 -14.88 12.01
C HIS A 423 49.78 -14.04 11.85
N GLY A 424 48.99 -14.34 10.81
CA GLY A 424 47.66 -13.77 10.58
C GLY A 424 46.52 -14.72 11.00
N TRP A 425 45.51 -14.22 11.73
CA TRP A 425 44.32 -15.01 12.09
C TRP A 425 43.06 -14.16 12.27
N GLN A 426 41.88 -14.80 12.16
CA GLN A 426 40.61 -14.17 12.55
C GLN A 426 40.26 -14.45 14.01
N ALA A 427 39.85 -13.41 14.74
CA ALA A 427 39.28 -13.51 16.09
C ALA A 427 38.27 -12.39 16.36
N ALA A 428 37.37 -12.60 17.31
CA ALA A 428 36.47 -11.56 17.80
C ALA A 428 37.22 -10.57 18.71
N ILE A 429 36.91 -9.27 18.61
CA ILE A 429 37.60 -8.20 19.34
C ILE A 429 37.49 -8.41 20.86
N ASN A 430 36.32 -8.80 21.37
CA ASN A 430 36.13 -9.11 22.78
C ASN A 430 37.03 -10.26 23.28
N ASN A 431 37.22 -11.32 22.49
CA ASN A 431 38.13 -12.42 22.86
C ASN A 431 39.58 -11.96 22.92
N ARG A 432 40.02 -11.12 21.97
CA ARG A 432 41.36 -10.52 21.99
C ARG A 432 41.55 -9.62 23.21
N SER A 433 40.55 -8.78 23.49
CA SER A 433 40.53 -7.85 24.63
C SER A 433 40.58 -8.57 25.98
N SER A 434 40.05 -9.79 26.06
CA SER A 434 40.19 -10.70 27.21
C SER A 434 41.50 -11.50 27.21
N GLY A 435 42.55 -11.03 26.51
CA GLY A 435 43.89 -11.61 26.53
C GLY A 435 44.11 -12.85 25.65
N GLN A 436 43.19 -13.22 24.76
CA GLN A 436 43.46 -14.31 23.81
C GLN A 436 44.40 -13.82 22.70
N GLY A 437 45.68 -14.21 22.76
CA GLY A 437 46.69 -13.90 21.75
C GLY A 437 46.70 -14.83 20.52
N CYS A 438 47.84 -14.91 19.86
CA CYS A 438 48.03 -15.72 18.65
C CYS A 438 47.72 -17.22 18.87
N PRO A 439 46.81 -17.84 18.09
CA PRO A 439 46.44 -19.23 18.26
C PRO A 439 47.53 -20.22 17.81
N PHE A 440 48.47 -19.78 16.97
CA PHE A 440 49.62 -20.57 16.54
C PHE A 440 50.67 -20.63 17.66
N CYS A 441 51.09 -19.47 18.19
CA CYS A 441 52.05 -19.39 19.30
C CYS A 441 51.54 -20.10 20.57
N SER A 442 50.25 -19.99 20.87
CA SER A 442 49.61 -20.69 22.01
C SER A 442 49.30 -22.17 21.74
N ARG A 443 49.78 -22.75 20.63
CA ARG A 443 49.54 -24.15 20.22
C ARG A 443 48.05 -24.56 20.27
N LYS A 444 47.16 -23.65 19.87
CA LYS A 444 45.72 -23.90 19.67
C LYS A 444 45.38 -24.18 18.20
N ARG A 445 46.28 -23.84 17.27
CA ARG A 445 46.22 -24.17 15.84
C ARG A 445 47.59 -24.65 15.36
N ALA A 446 47.58 -25.53 14.35
CA ALA A 446 48.79 -25.99 13.70
C ALA A 446 49.44 -24.88 12.87
N LEU A 447 50.76 -24.75 13.00
CA LEU A 447 51.61 -24.00 12.10
C LEU A 447 52.38 -25.00 11.24
N ALA A 448 52.03 -25.05 9.95
CA ALA A 448 52.60 -25.98 8.98
C ALA A 448 54.12 -25.79 8.84
N GLY A 449 54.87 -26.89 8.86
CA GLY A 449 56.33 -26.89 8.82
C GLY A 449 56.99 -26.70 10.18
N VAL A 450 56.23 -26.57 11.29
CA VAL A 450 56.79 -26.22 12.61
C VAL A 450 56.15 -26.98 13.77
N THR A 451 54.82 -27.09 13.81
CA THR A 451 54.08 -27.66 14.97
C THR A 451 52.98 -28.64 14.59
N ASP A 452 52.69 -28.76 13.29
CA ASP A 452 51.70 -29.68 12.76
C ASP A 452 52.12 -31.15 12.90
N LEU A 453 51.16 -32.05 12.67
CA LEU A 453 51.38 -33.48 12.78
C LEU A 453 52.38 -34.01 11.74
N ALA A 454 52.41 -33.46 10.52
CA ALA A 454 53.34 -33.93 9.49
C ALA A 454 54.80 -33.69 9.88
N THR A 455 55.09 -32.49 10.38
CA THR A 455 56.44 -32.13 10.83
C THR A 455 56.82 -32.81 12.15
N VAL A 456 55.93 -32.87 13.14
CA VAL A 456 56.28 -33.38 14.48
C VAL A 456 56.17 -34.91 14.59
N ARG A 457 55.31 -35.55 13.78
CA ARG A 457 55.05 -37.00 13.77
C ARG A 457 54.87 -37.52 12.34
N PRO A 458 55.95 -37.54 11.52
CA PRO A 458 55.89 -38.06 10.16
C PRO A 458 55.48 -39.54 10.11
N ASP A 459 55.76 -40.31 11.16
CA ASP A 459 55.29 -41.69 11.35
C ASP A 459 53.75 -41.80 11.37
N LEU A 460 53.08 -40.86 12.03
CA LEU A 460 51.62 -40.82 12.08
C LEU A 460 51.03 -40.20 10.81
N ALA A 461 51.71 -39.23 10.21
CA ALA A 461 51.28 -38.67 8.93
C ALA A 461 51.34 -39.70 7.78
N ALA A 462 52.28 -40.66 7.83
CA ALA A 462 52.32 -41.80 6.91
C ALA A 462 51.14 -42.78 7.09
N GLU A 463 50.52 -42.82 8.28
CA GLU A 463 49.31 -43.60 8.55
C GLU A 463 48.00 -42.81 8.36
N TRP A 464 48.06 -41.58 7.84
CA TRP A 464 46.89 -40.74 7.64
C TRP A 464 46.08 -41.22 6.43
N ASP A 465 44.80 -41.54 6.64
CA ASP A 465 43.97 -42.02 5.54
C ASP A 465 43.63 -40.88 4.56
N ALA A 466 43.69 -41.15 3.26
CA ALA A 466 43.44 -40.17 2.20
C ALA A 466 41.97 -39.70 2.10
N SER A 467 41.03 -40.39 2.77
CA SER A 467 39.62 -39.98 2.85
C SER A 467 39.35 -38.83 3.83
N ASN A 468 40.34 -38.42 4.63
CA ASN A 468 40.17 -37.29 5.55
C ASN A 468 40.13 -35.95 4.81
N GLU A 469 39.13 -35.12 5.13
CA GLU A 469 39.05 -33.72 4.64
C GLU A 469 40.23 -32.84 5.11
N LEU A 470 40.83 -33.19 6.24
CA LEU A 470 41.93 -32.46 6.86
C LEU A 470 43.26 -33.12 6.50
N LYS A 471 44.28 -32.29 6.24
CA LYS A 471 45.65 -32.76 6.02
C LYS A 471 46.42 -32.83 7.35
N PRO A 472 47.45 -33.70 7.46
CA PRO A 472 48.35 -33.74 8.62
C PRO A 472 48.96 -32.37 8.97
N GLN A 473 49.20 -31.51 7.98
CA GLN A 473 49.76 -30.15 8.14
C GLN A 473 48.78 -29.16 8.81
N GLU A 474 47.50 -29.50 8.93
CA GLU A 474 46.44 -28.63 9.48
C GLU A 474 46.05 -28.99 10.92
N VAL A 475 46.62 -30.06 11.48
CA VAL A 475 46.30 -30.57 12.82
C VAL A 475 47.54 -30.61 13.72
N LEU A 476 47.35 -30.37 15.01
CA LEU A 476 48.40 -30.53 16.02
C LEU A 476 48.47 -31.99 16.49
N PRO A 477 49.66 -32.52 16.89
CA PRO A 477 49.80 -33.86 17.44
C PRO A 477 48.89 -34.17 18.63
N HIS A 478 48.60 -33.16 19.47
CA HIS A 478 47.68 -33.27 20.61
C HIS A 478 46.23 -32.86 20.29
N SER A 479 45.83 -32.91 19.01
CA SER A 479 44.46 -32.57 18.59
C SER A 479 43.43 -33.61 19.04
N GLY A 480 42.30 -33.12 19.55
CA GLY A 480 41.13 -33.94 19.89
C GLY A 480 40.32 -34.45 18.70
N ARG A 481 40.61 -33.98 17.47
CA ARG A 481 39.86 -34.39 16.26
C ARG A 481 40.04 -35.88 16.01
N ARG A 482 38.92 -36.56 15.73
CA ARG A 482 38.90 -37.95 15.23
C ARG A 482 39.01 -37.91 13.71
N VAL A 483 39.84 -38.79 13.18
CA VAL A 483 40.16 -38.93 11.75
C VAL A 483 40.35 -40.41 11.44
N ALA A 484 40.25 -40.78 10.16
CA ALA A 484 40.55 -42.12 9.69
C ALA A 484 42.07 -42.33 9.59
N TRP A 485 42.53 -43.52 9.96
CA TRP A 485 43.93 -43.95 9.90
C TRP A 485 44.00 -45.25 9.10
N GLN A 486 45.06 -45.40 8.30
CA GLN A 486 45.37 -46.63 7.59
C GLN A 486 46.80 -47.06 7.93
N CYS A 487 46.96 -48.21 8.57
CA CYS A 487 48.29 -48.75 8.86
C CYS A 487 48.90 -49.45 7.64
N ALA A 488 50.21 -49.69 7.65
CA ALA A 488 50.92 -50.41 6.58
C ALA A 488 50.33 -51.80 6.24
N ALA A 489 49.68 -52.48 7.19
CA ALA A 489 48.97 -53.74 6.98
C ALA A 489 47.55 -53.58 6.37
N GLY A 490 47.19 -52.39 5.88
CA GLY A 490 45.92 -52.11 5.19
C GLY A 490 44.70 -51.87 6.09
N HIS A 491 44.76 -52.18 7.39
CA HIS A 491 43.65 -51.94 8.31
C HIS A 491 43.31 -50.44 8.42
N ARG A 492 42.02 -50.12 8.34
CA ARG A 492 41.45 -48.77 8.52
C ARG A 492 40.65 -48.65 9.81
N TRP A 493 40.82 -47.56 10.55
CA TRP A 493 40.03 -47.27 11.76
C TRP A 493 39.99 -45.78 12.09
N GLU A 494 39.01 -45.35 12.89
CA GLU A 494 38.94 -43.99 13.40
C GLU A 494 39.58 -43.85 14.79
N ALA A 495 40.45 -42.85 14.96
CA ALA A 495 41.00 -42.48 16.28
C ALA A 495 41.26 -40.97 16.37
N ALA A 496 41.31 -40.45 17.60
CA ALA A 496 41.71 -39.07 17.85
C ALA A 496 43.23 -38.89 17.66
N VAL A 497 43.68 -37.76 17.10
CA VAL A 497 45.10 -37.50 16.82
C VAL A 497 45.97 -37.59 18.09
N TYR A 498 45.52 -37.01 19.21
CA TYR A 498 46.25 -37.10 20.48
C TYR A 498 46.42 -38.54 20.98
N SER A 499 45.45 -39.42 20.71
CA SER A 499 45.48 -40.83 21.10
C SER A 499 46.54 -41.60 20.32
N ARG A 500 46.65 -41.35 19.00
CA ARG A 500 47.75 -41.87 18.17
C ARG A 500 49.11 -41.33 18.64
N SER A 501 49.18 -40.03 18.90
CA SER A 501 50.42 -39.36 19.36
C SER A 501 50.90 -39.89 20.71
N ALA A 502 49.98 -40.26 21.61
CA ALA A 502 50.26 -40.96 22.87
C ALA A 502 50.62 -42.45 22.72
N GLY A 503 50.95 -42.93 21.51
CA GLY A 503 51.45 -44.27 21.25
C GLY A 503 50.39 -45.36 21.04
N ARG A 504 49.10 -45.01 20.94
CA ARG A 504 48.06 -46.00 20.62
C ARG A 504 48.06 -46.31 19.12
N GLY A 505 48.62 -47.45 18.75
CA GLY A 505 48.66 -47.95 17.36
C GLY A 505 47.35 -48.60 16.89
N CYS A 506 47.43 -49.31 15.77
CA CYS A 506 46.29 -49.99 15.14
C CYS A 506 45.61 -51.02 16.08
N PRO A 507 44.27 -50.96 16.26
CA PRO A 507 43.55 -51.88 17.13
C PRO A 507 43.52 -53.32 16.56
N HIS A 508 43.61 -53.47 15.24
CA HIS A 508 43.67 -54.79 14.58
C HIS A 508 45.03 -55.46 14.81
N CYS A 509 46.14 -54.76 14.51
CA CYS A 509 47.50 -55.27 14.71
C CYS A 509 47.84 -55.55 16.18
N SER A 510 47.22 -54.83 17.12
CA SER A 510 47.41 -55.05 18.57
C SER A 510 46.47 -56.08 19.19
N GLY A 511 45.66 -56.80 18.40
CA GLY A 511 44.72 -57.82 18.88
C GLY A 511 43.56 -57.28 19.73
N ARG A 512 43.36 -55.95 19.75
CA ARG A 512 42.32 -55.27 20.55
C ARG A 512 41.00 -55.11 19.82
N TYR A 513 40.96 -55.37 18.51
CA TYR A 513 39.76 -55.29 17.69
C TYR A 513 38.88 -56.53 17.87
N ARG A 514 37.84 -56.43 18.70
CA ARG A 514 36.71 -57.38 18.68
C ARG A 514 35.72 -56.95 17.60
N ARG A 515 35.42 -57.82 16.64
CA ARG A 515 34.31 -57.59 15.70
C ARG A 515 33.00 -57.42 16.50
N PRO A 516 32.13 -56.46 16.18
CA PRO A 516 30.74 -56.52 16.62
C PRO A 516 30.09 -57.80 16.05
N LYS A 517 29.16 -58.37 16.80
CA LYS A 517 28.31 -59.48 16.35
C LYS A 517 27.26 -58.97 15.36
#